data_AF-A0A4Z2FYW8-F1
#
_entry.id   AF-A0A4Z2FYW8-F1
#
_cell.length_a   1.000
_cell.length_b   1.000
_cell.length_c   1.000
_cell.angle_alpha   90.00
_cell.angle_beta   90.00
_cell.angle_gamma   90.00
#
_symmetry.space_group_name_H-M   'P 1'
#
loop_
_entity.id
_entity.type
_entity.pdbx_description
1 polymer ?
#
loop_
_entity_poly.entity_id
_entity_poly.type
_entity_poly.pdbx_seq_one_letter_code
_entity_poly.pdbx_strand_id
1 'polypeptide(L)'
;MSQSVHEEMSQSVHEEMIRLKKGLCVCLCAGGRDGGQLHQQCCEEWALVSEETQAKMARMAAAAAWGLGHWDSMEEYTCMIPRDTHDGAFYRAVLALHQDLFSLAQQVGYITAHTYTRWCIDKARDLLDAELTAMAGESYSRAYGMLSELEEVIQYKLVPERRDIIRETWWERLQGCQRIVEDWQRILMVRSLVISPHEDMRTWLKYASLCGRSGRLALAHKTLVLLLGVDPSKQLDHPLPTAHPHVTYAYMKYMWKSARKIDAFQHMQHFVQGMQQQAQHAIAAEDQQHKQELHKLMARCFLKLGEWQLSLQGINESTIPKVLQYYSHSTEHDRNWYKAWHAWAVMNFEAVLHYKHQNAGRDELRHIGAASGNSEASNSDSEADSAEHSPVPSPGQKKGNEHLLCSELPQDISKTLLLYTVPAVQGFFRSISLSRGNNLQDTLR
;
A
#
# COMPACT_ATOMS: atom_id res chain seq x y z
N MET A 1 24.83 7.34 57.18
CA MET A 1 25.15 6.36 56.12
C MET A 1 23.91 5.76 55.46
N SER A 2 22.83 5.46 56.18
CA SER A 2 21.65 4.81 55.57
C SER A 2 20.80 5.72 54.68
N GLN A 3 20.79 7.05 54.87
CA GLN A 3 20.06 7.98 53.98
C GLN A 3 20.77 8.23 52.65
N SER A 4 22.10 8.35 52.63
CA SER A 4 22.84 8.58 51.37
C SER A 4 22.82 7.36 50.45
N VAL A 5 22.84 6.15 51.01
CA VAL A 5 22.71 4.90 50.24
C VAL A 5 21.30 4.76 49.65
N HIS A 6 20.27 5.26 50.35
CA HIS A 6 18.89 5.24 49.84
C HIS A 6 18.66 6.29 48.74
N GLU A 7 19.32 7.45 48.83
CA GLU A 7 19.35 8.49 47.77
C GLU A 7 20.12 8.02 46.53
N GLU A 8 21.32 7.45 46.70
CA GLU A 8 22.11 6.90 45.58
C GLU A 8 21.40 5.74 44.87
N MET A 9 20.72 4.87 45.63
CA MET A 9 19.95 3.76 45.07
C MET A 9 18.66 4.25 44.38
N SER A 10 18.02 5.32 44.89
CA SER A 10 16.87 5.96 44.23
C SER A 10 17.28 6.72 42.96
N GLN A 11 18.45 7.37 42.95
CA GLN A 11 19.01 8.04 41.77
C GLN A 11 19.45 7.03 40.70
N SER A 12 20.07 5.92 41.10
CA SER A 12 20.47 4.83 40.20
C SER A 12 19.25 4.17 39.52
N VAL A 13 18.19 3.89 40.27
CA VAL A 13 16.93 3.34 39.72
C VAL A 13 16.24 4.36 38.79
N HIS A 14 16.31 5.65 39.12
CA HIS A 14 15.79 6.73 38.26
C HIS A 14 16.58 6.85 36.95
N GLU A 15 17.91 6.79 36.99
CA GLU A 15 18.76 6.80 35.80
C GLU A 15 18.55 5.56 34.90
N GLU A 16 18.35 4.39 35.49
CA GLU A 16 18.08 3.16 34.76
C GLU A 16 16.69 3.19 34.11
N MET A 17 15.69 3.73 34.82
CA MET A 17 14.35 3.99 34.28
C MET A 17 14.39 5.02 33.14
N ILE A 18 15.20 6.07 33.25
CA ILE A 18 15.42 7.05 32.17
C ILE A 18 16.13 6.39 30.97
N ARG A 19 17.10 5.49 31.18
CA ARG A 19 17.75 4.75 30.09
C ARG A 19 16.79 3.79 29.37
N LEU A 20 15.97 3.07 30.10
CA LEU A 20 14.90 2.20 29.56
C LEU A 20 13.85 3.01 28.79
N LYS A 21 13.44 4.17 29.33
CA LYS A 21 12.53 5.11 28.67
C LYS A 21 13.16 5.78 27.44
N LYS A 22 14.45 6.12 27.46
CA LYS A 22 15.20 6.57 26.27
C LYS A 22 15.22 5.49 25.17
N GLY A 23 15.46 4.23 25.55
CA GLY A 23 15.37 3.09 24.62
C GLY A 23 13.97 2.94 24.04
N LEU A 24 12.93 3.11 24.86
CA LEU A 24 11.53 3.13 24.44
C LEU A 24 11.23 4.30 23.51
N CYS A 25 11.70 5.51 23.81
CA CYS A 25 11.56 6.71 23.00
C CYS A 25 12.25 6.57 21.63
N VAL A 26 13.46 6.01 21.59
CA VAL A 26 14.17 5.68 20.34
C VAL A 26 13.39 4.63 19.54
N CYS A 27 12.83 3.63 20.22
CA CYS A 27 12.00 2.60 19.59
C CYS A 27 10.65 3.17 19.09
N LEU A 28 10.08 4.17 19.77
CA LEU A 28 8.87 4.88 19.37
C LEU A 28 9.13 5.82 18.17
N CYS A 29 10.28 6.52 18.15
CA CYS A 29 10.76 7.29 17.01
C CYS A 29 11.01 6.39 15.78
N ALA A 30 11.73 5.27 15.95
CA ALA A 30 11.99 4.31 14.86
C ALA A 30 10.72 3.53 14.43
N GLY A 31 9.81 3.32 15.38
CA GLY A 31 8.55 2.63 15.17
C GLY A 31 7.46 3.50 14.56
N GLY A 32 7.68 4.82 14.46
CA GLY A 32 6.71 5.82 14.00
C GLY A 32 5.35 5.70 14.71
N ARG A 33 5.31 5.02 15.86
CA ARG A 33 4.07 4.36 16.29
C ARG A 33 3.18 5.32 17.05
N ASP A 34 3.73 6.20 17.90
CA ASP A 34 2.97 7.26 18.56
C ASP A 34 3.86 8.45 18.97
N GLY A 35 4.05 9.41 18.06
CA GLY A 35 4.69 10.69 18.38
C GLY A 35 3.98 11.45 19.52
N GLY A 36 2.67 11.23 19.70
CA GLY A 36 1.87 11.79 20.79
C GLY A 36 2.31 11.31 22.17
N GLN A 37 2.52 10.00 22.35
CA GLN A 37 2.99 9.44 23.62
C GLN A 37 4.42 9.89 23.94
N LEU A 38 5.27 9.94 22.90
CA LEU A 38 6.64 10.43 23.04
C LEU A 38 6.66 11.91 23.47
N HIS A 39 5.85 12.76 22.82
CA HIS A 39 5.75 14.16 23.19
C HIS A 39 5.21 14.34 24.62
N GLN A 40 4.18 13.58 25.00
CA GLN A 40 3.66 13.60 26.36
C GLN A 40 4.73 13.21 27.40
N GLN A 41 5.50 12.15 27.14
CA GLN A 41 6.62 11.76 28.01
C GLN A 41 7.70 12.84 28.09
N CYS A 42 8.02 13.48 26.95
CA CYS A 42 8.94 14.60 26.94
C CYS A 42 8.42 15.75 27.80
N CYS A 43 7.14 16.13 27.69
CA CYS A 43 6.56 17.20 28.50
C CYS A 43 6.57 16.90 30.00
N GLU A 44 6.25 15.67 30.40
CA GLU A 44 6.20 15.25 31.81
C GLU A 44 7.61 15.24 32.46
N GLU A 45 8.63 14.84 31.72
CA GLU A 45 9.98 14.66 32.25
C GLU A 45 10.90 15.86 32.02
N TRP A 46 10.56 16.80 31.12
CA TRP A 46 11.46 17.88 30.70
C TRP A 46 12.03 18.68 31.89
N ALA A 47 11.18 19.05 32.85
CA ALA A 47 11.57 19.86 34.01
C ALA A 47 12.30 19.06 35.10
N LEU A 48 12.22 17.73 35.09
CA LEU A 48 12.76 16.85 36.13
C LEU A 48 14.19 16.39 35.83
N VAL A 49 14.65 16.62 34.60
CA VAL A 49 15.83 16.00 34.02
C VAL A 49 16.94 17.04 33.85
N SER A 50 18.20 16.63 34.05
CA SER A 50 19.36 17.53 33.93
C SER A 50 19.56 18.06 32.51
N GLU A 51 20.19 19.24 32.36
CA GLU A 51 20.46 19.86 31.06
C GLU A 51 21.25 18.95 30.10
N GLU A 52 22.20 18.16 30.62
CA GLU A 52 22.95 17.20 29.81
C GLU A 52 22.04 16.12 29.21
N THR A 53 21.03 15.70 29.97
CA THR A 53 20.06 14.73 29.48
C THR A 53 19.01 15.38 28.57
N GLN A 54 18.60 16.62 28.86
CA GLN A 54 17.75 17.41 27.96
C GLN A 54 18.40 17.54 26.58
N ALA A 55 19.70 17.85 26.48
CA ALA A 55 20.42 17.93 25.21
C ALA A 55 20.38 16.59 24.43
N LYS A 56 20.47 15.45 25.12
CA LYS A 56 20.37 14.11 24.50
C LYS A 56 18.95 13.77 24.04
N MET A 57 17.93 14.27 24.74
CA MET A 57 16.51 14.05 24.42
C MET A 57 15.96 15.04 23.38
N ALA A 58 16.55 16.24 23.30
CA ALA A 58 16.09 17.37 22.52
C ALA A 58 15.82 17.03 21.05
N ARG A 59 16.67 16.22 20.42
CA ARG A 59 16.48 15.79 19.02
C ARG A 59 15.19 14.99 18.82
N MET A 60 14.89 14.05 19.72
CA MET A 60 13.68 13.23 19.66
C MET A 60 12.45 14.05 20.01
N ALA A 61 12.56 14.90 21.03
CA ALA A 61 11.48 15.79 21.47
C ALA A 61 11.10 16.78 20.35
N ALA A 62 12.09 17.40 19.69
CA ALA A 62 11.88 18.29 18.55
C ALA A 62 11.23 17.55 17.36
N ALA A 63 11.69 16.34 17.03
CA ALA A 63 11.07 15.53 15.98
C ALA A 63 9.61 15.15 16.29
N ALA A 64 9.32 14.82 17.56
CA ALA A 64 7.97 14.49 18.01
C ALA A 64 7.04 15.71 17.97
N ALA A 65 7.49 16.84 18.52
CA ALA A 65 6.76 18.11 18.51
C ALA A 65 6.47 18.58 17.07
N TRP A 66 7.47 18.50 16.18
CA TRP A 66 7.30 18.80 14.77
C TRP A 66 6.26 17.90 14.10
N GLY A 67 6.31 16.59 14.34
CA GLY A 67 5.36 15.64 13.77
C GLY A 67 3.91 15.81 14.25
N LEU A 68 3.71 16.44 15.41
CA LEU A 68 2.40 16.78 15.96
C LEU A 68 1.94 18.21 15.61
N GLY A 69 2.81 19.04 15.03
CA GLY A 69 2.53 20.45 14.77
C GLY A 69 2.58 21.35 16.01
N HIS A 70 3.22 20.91 17.10
CA HIS A 70 3.42 21.72 18.31
C HIS A 70 4.70 22.55 18.17
N TRP A 71 4.59 23.68 17.47
CA TRP A 71 5.75 24.52 17.10
C TRP A 71 6.42 25.21 18.29
N ASP A 72 5.66 25.63 19.30
CA ASP A 72 6.21 26.29 20.50
C ASP A 72 7.16 25.33 21.26
N SER A 73 6.70 24.09 21.50
CA SER A 73 7.53 23.07 22.13
C SER A 73 8.73 22.68 21.26
N MET A 74 8.57 22.65 19.94
CA MET A 74 9.67 22.38 19.02
C MET A 74 10.77 23.44 19.12
N GLU A 75 10.42 24.71 19.29
CA GLU A 75 11.37 25.82 19.48
C GLU A 75 12.17 25.66 20.77
N GLU A 76 11.49 25.39 21.89
CA GLU A 76 12.13 25.13 23.19
C GLU A 76 13.12 23.96 23.12
N TYR A 77 12.71 22.84 22.52
CA TYR A 77 13.57 21.67 22.37
C TYR A 77 14.75 21.94 21.45
N THR A 78 14.55 22.68 20.36
CA THR A 78 15.62 23.00 19.40
C THR A 78 16.70 23.89 20.01
N CYS A 79 16.34 24.76 20.97
CA CYS A 79 17.31 25.57 21.70
C CYS A 79 18.34 24.73 22.47
N MET A 80 17.95 23.55 22.94
CA MET A 80 18.82 22.62 23.66
C MET A 80 19.69 21.75 22.74
N ILE A 81 19.48 21.79 21.43
CA ILE A 81 20.31 21.07 20.45
C ILE A 81 21.55 21.92 20.11
N PRO A 82 22.77 21.40 20.26
CA PRO A 82 24.00 22.13 19.96
C PRO A 82 24.05 22.67 18.52
N ARG A 83 24.51 23.91 18.34
CA ARG A 83 24.50 24.64 17.05
C ARG A 83 25.57 24.16 16.05
N ASP A 84 26.51 23.36 16.52
CA ASP A 84 27.62 22.72 15.83
C ASP A 84 27.29 21.29 15.37
N THR A 85 26.03 20.86 15.53
CA THR A 85 25.54 19.59 14.99
C THR A 85 24.68 19.80 13.75
N HIS A 86 24.70 18.83 12.83
CA HIS A 86 23.83 18.82 11.64
C HIS A 86 22.35 19.02 12.02
N ASP A 87 21.84 18.24 12.98
CA ASP A 87 20.44 18.33 13.45
C ASP A 87 20.11 19.72 14.00
N GLY A 88 21.03 20.31 14.77
CA GLY A 88 20.83 21.64 15.34
C GLY A 88 20.72 22.73 14.28
N ALA A 89 21.48 22.64 13.19
CA ALA A 89 21.36 23.54 12.05
C ALA A 89 20.07 23.28 11.26
N PHE A 90 19.73 22.00 11.03
CA PHE A 90 18.53 21.58 10.31
C PHE A 90 17.22 22.03 10.98
N TYR A 91 17.01 21.73 12.27
CA TYR A 91 15.76 22.11 12.97
C TYR A 91 15.57 23.62 13.06
N ARG A 92 16.67 24.39 13.18
CA ARG A 92 16.61 25.87 13.15
C ARG A 92 16.21 26.40 11.78
N ALA A 93 16.68 25.78 10.69
CA ALA A 93 16.23 26.12 9.35
C ALA A 93 14.72 25.83 9.16
N VAL A 94 14.23 24.71 9.69
CA VAL A 94 12.80 24.36 9.67
C VAL A 94 11.96 25.38 10.45
N LEU A 95 12.36 25.74 11.67
CA LEU A 95 11.67 26.76 12.47
C LEU A 95 11.65 28.13 11.78
N ALA A 96 12.77 28.55 11.20
CA ALA A 96 12.86 29.80 10.45
C ALA A 96 11.94 29.82 9.23
N LEU A 97 11.74 28.67 8.56
CA LEU A 97 10.78 28.51 7.47
C LEU A 97 9.34 28.54 7.94
N HIS A 98 9.04 28.00 9.13
CA HIS A 98 7.68 27.93 9.67
C HIS A 98 7.20 29.29 10.20
N GLN A 99 8.02 30.01 10.96
CA GLN A 99 7.66 31.27 11.61
C GLN A 99 7.37 32.43 10.63
N ASP A 100 7.38 32.15 9.32
CA ASP A 100 7.14 33.10 8.25
C ASP A 100 7.73 34.49 8.54
N LEU A 101 9.01 34.50 8.95
CA LEU A 101 9.82 35.72 9.10
C LEU A 101 9.97 36.48 7.76
N PHE A 102 9.19 36.12 6.74
CA PHE A 102 8.97 36.77 5.47
C PHE A 102 8.16 38.07 5.59
N SER A 103 7.18 38.16 6.50
CA SER A 103 6.30 39.35 6.58
C SER A 103 6.98 40.57 7.22
N LEU A 104 7.76 40.37 8.30
CA LEU A 104 8.60 41.43 8.87
C LEU A 104 9.76 41.83 7.93
N ALA A 105 10.17 40.93 7.04
CA ALA A 105 11.20 41.15 6.04
C ALA A 105 10.72 41.86 4.76
N GLN A 106 9.40 41.96 4.54
CA GLN A 106 8.87 42.70 3.38
C GLN A 106 8.88 44.22 3.60
N GLN A 107 8.97 44.68 4.85
CA GLN A 107 9.02 46.10 5.22
C GLN A 107 10.46 46.63 5.42
N VAL A 108 11.43 45.74 5.66
CA VAL A 108 12.86 46.06 5.79
C VAL A 108 13.60 45.28 4.71
N GLY A 109 13.80 45.93 3.56
CA GLY A 109 14.24 45.29 2.31
C GLY A 109 15.29 44.19 2.50
N TYR A 110 14.97 43.00 1.96
CA TYR A 110 15.82 41.85 1.64
C TYR A 110 17.03 41.65 2.57
N ILE A 111 17.11 40.56 3.37
CA ILE A 111 18.36 39.88 3.87
C ILE A 111 18.32 39.36 5.34
N THR A 112 17.19 39.02 5.96
CA THR A 112 17.27 38.38 7.31
C THR A 112 16.75 36.96 7.39
N ALA A 113 15.49 36.67 7.02
CA ALA A 113 14.93 35.33 7.19
C ALA A 113 15.48 34.31 6.18
N HIS A 114 15.37 34.61 4.89
CA HIS A 114 15.85 33.72 3.81
C HIS A 114 17.35 33.44 3.90
N THR A 115 18.13 34.48 4.18
CA THR A 115 19.58 34.39 4.32
C THR A 115 19.97 33.64 5.58
N TYR A 116 19.23 33.77 6.68
CA TYR A 116 19.42 32.96 7.87
C TYR A 116 19.09 31.48 7.61
N THR A 117 17.94 31.17 6.99
CA THR A 117 17.60 29.78 6.64
C THR A 117 18.65 29.19 5.70
N ARG A 118 19.05 29.93 4.67
CA ARG A 118 20.10 29.49 3.73
C ARG A 118 21.43 29.28 4.45
N TRP A 119 21.82 30.19 5.33
CA TRP A 119 23.01 30.02 6.16
C TRP A 119 22.91 28.78 7.06
N CYS A 120 21.76 28.50 7.67
CA CYS A 120 21.55 27.28 8.44
C CYS A 120 21.66 26.02 7.58
N ILE A 121 21.14 26.05 6.35
CA ILE A 121 21.25 24.92 5.39
C ILE A 121 22.71 24.72 4.97
N ASP A 122 23.40 25.80 4.58
CA ASP A 122 24.81 25.74 4.16
C ASP A 122 25.69 25.25 5.33
N LYS A 123 25.45 25.74 6.54
CA LYS A 123 26.12 25.22 7.74
C LYS A 123 25.81 23.75 8.01
N ALA A 124 24.56 23.31 7.82
CA ALA A 124 24.19 21.91 7.97
C ALA A 124 24.88 21.01 6.94
N ARG A 125 25.18 21.53 5.74
CA ARG A 125 25.98 20.84 4.72
C ARG A 125 27.43 20.75 5.13
N ASP A 126 28.05 21.86 5.53
CA ASP A 126 29.46 21.87 5.94
C ASP A 126 29.73 20.88 7.07
N LEU A 127 28.80 20.80 8.04
CA LEU A 127 28.86 19.83 9.15
C LEU A 127 28.65 18.39 8.68
N LEU A 128 27.72 18.16 7.76
CA LEU A 128 27.47 16.84 7.19
C LEU A 128 28.67 16.35 6.36
N ASP A 129 29.30 17.24 5.61
CA ASP A 129 30.51 16.97 4.81
C ASP A 129 31.72 16.65 5.71
N ALA A 130 31.82 17.29 6.87
CA ALA A 130 32.85 16.98 7.88
C ALA A 130 32.65 15.59 8.51
N GLU A 131 31.40 15.19 8.81
CA GLU A 131 31.06 13.85 9.33
C GLU A 131 31.30 12.73 8.29
N LEU A 132 31.31 13.08 7.00
CA LEU A 132 31.47 12.21 5.84
C LEU A 132 32.85 11.57 5.72
N THR A 133 33.88 12.20 6.29
CA THR A 133 35.25 11.64 6.28
C THR A 133 35.33 10.30 7.04
N ALA A 134 34.31 9.96 7.84
CA ALA A 134 34.26 8.72 8.64
C ALA A 134 33.24 7.65 8.17
N MET A 135 32.22 7.99 7.36
CA MET A 135 31.18 7.02 6.95
C MET A 135 30.62 7.30 5.55
N ALA A 136 31.11 6.58 4.53
CA ALA A 136 30.51 6.55 3.20
C ALA A 136 29.42 5.47 3.14
N GLY A 137 28.14 5.87 3.25
CA GLY A 137 27.02 4.94 3.17
C GLY A 137 25.67 5.67 3.20
N GLU A 138 24.62 4.97 2.77
CA GLU A 138 23.24 5.44 2.46
C GLU A 138 22.63 6.56 3.34
N SER A 139 23.06 6.70 4.59
CA SER A 139 22.68 7.81 5.47
C SER A 139 23.01 9.18 4.86
N TYR A 140 24.12 9.30 4.13
CA TYR A 140 24.54 10.56 3.52
C TYR A 140 23.59 11.00 2.39
N SER A 141 23.26 10.10 1.45
CA SER A 141 22.38 10.45 0.33
C SER A 141 20.98 10.82 0.81
N ARG A 142 20.52 10.24 1.92
CA ARG A 142 19.26 10.59 2.58
C ARG A 142 19.32 11.97 3.25
N ALA A 143 20.37 12.23 4.04
CA ALA A 143 20.55 13.51 4.72
C ALA A 143 20.72 14.67 3.72
N TYR A 144 21.53 14.49 2.69
CA TYR A 144 21.71 15.48 1.62
C TYR A 144 20.41 15.70 0.84
N GLY A 145 19.67 14.62 0.55
CA GLY A 145 18.35 14.71 -0.07
C GLY A 145 17.38 15.58 0.74
N MET A 146 17.37 15.47 2.07
CA MET A 146 16.52 16.29 2.94
C MET A 146 16.90 17.78 2.92
N LEU A 147 18.20 18.11 2.84
CA LEU A 147 18.66 19.50 2.73
C LEU A 147 18.22 20.12 1.39
N SER A 148 18.33 19.38 0.29
CA SER A 148 17.88 19.83 -1.03
C SER A 148 16.36 20.08 -1.08
N GLU A 149 15.56 19.22 -0.42
CA GLU A 149 14.11 19.45 -0.30
C GLU A 149 13.80 20.74 0.46
N LEU A 150 14.57 21.06 1.50
CA LEU A 150 14.39 22.28 2.30
C LEU A 150 14.72 23.55 1.51
N GLU A 151 15.71 23.50 0.62
CA GLU A 151 15.98 24.61 -0.31
C GLU A 151 14.87 24.81 -1.33
N GLU A 152 14.29 23.73 -1.85
CA GLU A 152 13.17 23.81 -2.78
C GLU A 152 11.91 24.35 -2.09
N VAL A 153 11.72 24.08 -0.78
CA VAL A 153 10.68 24.72 0.05
C VAL A 153 10.86 26.24 0.07
N ILE A 154 12.10 26.73 0.22
CA ILE A 154 12.40 28.16 0.12
C ILE A 154 12.01 28.70 -1.27
N GLN A 155 12.43 28.03 -2.34
CA GLN A 155 12.09 28.45 -3.71
C GLN A 155 10.58 28.43 -3.96
N TYR A 156 9.87 27.45 -3.41
CA TYR A 156 8.42 27.31 -3.51
C TYR A 156 7.67 28.49 -2.86
N LYS A 157 8.16 28.97 -1.71
CA LYS A 157 7.62 30.17 -1.04
C LYS A 157 7.90 31.44 -1.85
N LEU A 158 9.09 31.57 -2.44
CA LEU A 158 9.53 32.80 -3.10
C LEU A 158 9.10 32.97 -4.56
N VAL A 159 8.98 31.88 -5.33
CA VAL A 159 8.79 31.92 -6.79
C VAL A 159 7.55 31.12 -7.19
N PRO A 160 6.37 31.77 -7.27
CA PRO A 160 5.11 31.10 -7.60
C PRO A 160 5.14 30.35 -8.94
N GLU A 161 5.84 30.87 -9.94
CA GLU A 161 5.93 30.30 -11.29
C GLU A 161 6.65 28.95 -11.33
N ARG A 162 7.48 28.65 -10.31
CA ARG A 162 8.21 27.40 -10.20
C ARG A 162 7.46 26.31 -9.44
N ARG A 163 6.31 26.61 -8.83
CA ARG A 163 5.60 25.68 -7.93
C ARG A 163 5.22 24.38 -8.62
N ASP A 164 4.73 24.43 -9.86
CA ASP A 164 4.32 23.22 -10.59
C ASP A 164 5.51 22.32 -10.93
N ILE A 165 6.61 22.92 -11.38
CA ILE A 165 7.85 22.22 -11.71
C ILE A 165 8.43 21.56 -10.45
N ILE A 166 8.43 22.27 -9.31
CA ILE A 166 8.89 21.75 -8.03
C ILE A 166 8.00 20.58 -7.59
N ARG A 167 6.67 20.68 -7.71
CA ARG A 167 5.75 19.58 -7.36
C ARG A 167 6.01 18.31 -8.17
N GLU A 168 6.18 18.42 -9.49
CA GLU A 168 6.50 17.25 -10.31
C GLU A 168 7.89 16.68 -9.99
N THR A 169 8.89 17.54 -9.78
CA THR A 169 10.24 17.11 -9.37
C THR A 169 10.21 16.35 -8.04
N TRP A 170 9.47 16.87 -7.06
CA TRP A 170 9.24 16.22 -5.77
C TRP A 170 8.56 14.86 -5.91
N TRP A 171 7.59 14.75 -6.81
CA TRP A 171 6.93 13.50 -7.08
C TRP A 171 7.88 12.46 -7.70
N GLU A 172 8.58 12.80 -8.78
CA GLU A 172 9.52 11.89 -9.46
C GLU A 172 10.65 11.44 -8.53
N ARG A 173 11.25 12.38 -7.79
CA ARG A 173 12.30 12.07 -6.82
C ARG A 173 11.81 11.11 -5.75
N LEU A 174 10.63 11.34 -5.19
CA LEU A 174 10.06 10.48 -4.16
C LEU A 174 9.78 9.06 -4.68
N GLN A 175 9.41 8.91 -5.95
CA GLN A 175 9.25 7.60 -6.56
C GLN A 175 10.56 6.82 -6.69
N GLY A 176 11.68 7.53 -6.88
CA GLY A 176 13.04 6.97 -6.90
C GLY A 176 13.62 6.66 -5.52
N CYS A 177 13.09 7.27 -4.45
CA CYS A 177 13.52 7.00 -3.09
C CYS A 177 13.23 5.54 -2.66
N GLN A 178 14.05 5.05 -1.72
CA GLN A 178 13.81 3.74 -1.10
C GLN A 178 12.41 3.72 -0.44
N ARG A 179 11.77 2.54 -0.44
CA ARG A 179 10.41 2.33 0.07
C ARG A 179 10.41 2.11 1.59
N ILE A 180 10.97 3.07 2.31
CA ILE A 180 11.09 3.07 3.78
C ILE A 180 10.12 4.12 4.33
N VAL A 181 9.30 3.75 5.32
CA VAL A 181 8.22 4.62 5.83
C VAL A 181 8.79 5.87 6.49
N GLU A 182 9.87 5.71 7.25
CA GLU A 182 10.52 6.76 8.03
C GLU A 182 11.12 7.83 7.13
N ASP A 183 11.78 7.42 6.04
CA ASP A 183 12.39 8.34 5.08
C ASP A 183 11.32 9.13 4.33
N TRP A 184 10.24 8.45 3.88
CA TRP A 184 9.10 9.13 3.27
C TRP A 184 8.44 10.10 4.24
N GLN A 185 8.24 9.70 5.50
CA GLN A 185 7.63 10.56 6.51
C GLN A 185 8.43 11.86 6.70
N ARG A 186 9.77 11.77 6.83
CA ARG A 186 10.63 12.95 6.97
C ARG A 186 10.53 13.88 5.75
N ILE A 187 10.58 13.35 4.54
CA ILE A 187 10.45 14.14 3.31
C ILE A 187 9.09 14.84 3.25
N LEU A 188 8.00 14.12 3.58
CA LEU A 188 6.66 14.70 3.57
C LEU A 188 6.46 15.76 4.64
N MET A 189 7.08 15.62 5.81
CA MET A 189 7.06 16.65 6.84
C MET A 189 7.74 17.94 6.38
N VAL A 190 8.85 17.86 5.64
CA VAL A 190 9.50 19.02 5.01
C VAL A 190 8.57 19.68 3.98
N ARG A 191 7.98 18.89 3.07
CA ARG A 191 7.05 19.43 2.05
C ARG A 191 5.79 20.04 2.65
N SER A 192 5.33 19.53 3.79
CA SER A 192 4.16 20.04 4.52
C SER A 192 4.34 21.45 5.07
N LEU A 193 5.57 21.99 5.07
CA LEU A 193 5.82 23.40 5.41
C LEU A 193 5.19 24.38 4.41
N VAL A 194 4.86 23.91 3.20
CA VAL A 194 4.35 24.75 2.10
C VAL A 194 3.17 24.17 1.34
N ILE A 195 2.95 22.86 1.38
CA ILE A 195 1.85 22.19 0.67
C ILE A 195 1.01 21.41 1.68
N SER A 196 -0.30 21.65 1.69
CA SER A 196 -1.20 20.89 2.56
C SER A 196 -1.41 19.46 2.03
N PRO A 197 -1.73 18.47 2.90
CA PRO A 197 -2.03 17.12 2.45
C PRO A 197 -3.18 17.01 1.43
N HIS A 198 -4.11 17.96 1.45
CA HIS A 198 -5.23 18.03 0.50
C HIS A 198 -4.81 18.54 -0.89
N GLU A 199 -3.72 19.30 -1.00
CA GLU A 199 -3.18 19.78 -2.28
C GLU A 199 -2.33 18.71 -2.99
N ASP A 200 -1.76 17.75 -2.25
CA ASP A 200 -0.96 16.64 -2.80
C ASP A 200 -1.46 15.25 -2.34
N MET A 201 -2.75 15.01 -2.56
CA MET A 201 -3.40 13.75 -2.15
C MET A 201 -2.74 12.52 -2.77
N ARG A 202 -2.21 12.63 -3.99
CA ARG A 202 -1.54 11.54 -4.72
C ARG A 202 -0.35 11.00 -3.92
N THR A 203 0.49 11.89 -3.39
CA THR A 203 1.65 11.53 -2.60
C THR A 203 1.26 10.88 -1.28
N TRP A 204 0.32 11.47 -0.56
CA TRP A 204 -0.15 10.94 0.72
C TRP A 204 -0.86 9.58 0.58
N LEU A 205 -1.60 9.35 -0.51
CA LEU A 205 -2.17 8.03 -0.82
C LEU A 205 -1.09 6.97 -1.09
N LYS A 206 0.01 7.36 -1.74
CA LYS A 206 1.15 6.48 -1.96
C LYS A 206 1.85 6.13 -0.65
N TYR A 207 2.02 7.12 0.23
CA TYR A 207 2.56 6.94 1.58
C TYR A 207 1.67 6.05 2.45
N ALA A 208 0.36 6.28 2.48
CA ALA A 208 -0.58 5.40 3.19
C ALA A 208 -0.53 3.96 2.67
N SER A 209 -0.40 3.77 1.34
CA SER A 209 -0.20 2.45 0.76
C SER A 209 1.13 1.81 1.16
N LEU A 210 2.19 2.59 1.37
CA LEU A 210 3.49 2.10 1.84
C LEU A 210 3.37 1.63 3.28
N CYS A 211 2.79 2.45 4.16
CA CYS A 211 2.50 2.11 5.56
C CYS A 211 1.68 0.81 5.67
N GLY A 212 0.66 0.65 4.83
CA GLY A 212 -0.16 -0.55 4.82
C GLY A 212 0.53 -1.79 4.25
N ARG A 213 1.67 -1.66 3.54
CA ARG A 213 2.48 -2.80 3.06
C ARG A 213 3.57 -3.19 4.06
N SER A 214 4.09 -2.23 4.83
CA SER A 214 5.04 -2.46 5.91
C SER A 214 4.39 -2.91 7.22
N GLY A 215 3.08 -3.15 7.24
CA GLY A 215 2.33 -3.59 8.43
C GLY A 215 1.98 -2.47 9.41
N ARG A 216 2.33 -1.21 9.12
CA ARG A 216 2.02 -0.03 9.95
C ARG A 216 0.61 0.50 9.68
N LEU A 217 -0.39 -0.32 9.98
CA LEU A 217 -1.80 -0.02 9.71
C LEU A 217 -2.32 1.22 10.46
N ALA A 218 -1.87 1.46 11.69
CA ALA A 218 -2.26 2.66 12.45
C ALA A 218 -1.84 3.97 11.75
N LEU A 219 -0.62 4.02 11.21
CA LEU A 219 -0.13 5.17 10.43
C LEU A 219 -0.90 5.36 9.12
N ALA A 220 -1.19 4.25 8.43
CA ALA A 220 -2.02 4.29 7.22
C ALA A 220 -3.41 4.86 7.53
N HIS A 221 -4.02 4.46 8.65
CA HIS A 221 -5.30 4.97 9.11
C HIS A 221 -5.26 6.47 9.41
N LYS A 222 -4.31 6.92 10.25
CA LYS A 222 -4.12 8.34 10.59
C LYS A 222 -3.99 9.20 9.33
N THR A 223 -3.19 8.74 8.36
CA THR A 223 -3.00 9.44 7.07
C THR A 223 -4.30 9.51 6.25
N LEU A 224 -5.06 8.42 6.17
CA LEU A 224 -6.28 8.39 5.36
C LEU A 224 -7.41 9.19 6.00
N VAL A 225 -7.53 9.19 7.33
CA VAL A 225 -8.47 10.04 8.07
C VAL A 225 -8.14 11.53 7.86
N LEU A 226 -6.86 11.89 7.92
CA LEU A 226 -6.40 13.26 7.59
C LEU A 226 -6.87 13.68 6.19
N LEU A 227 -6.73 12.82 5.18
CA LEU A 227 -7.17 13.12 3.82
C LEU A 227 -8.69 13.13 3.64
N LEU A 228 -9.43 12.32 4.41
CA LEU A 228 -10.90 12.30 4.38
C LEU A 228 -11.53 13.50 5.10
N GLY A 229 -10.81 14.12 6.04
CA GLY A 229 -11.31 15.22 6.87
C GLY A 229 -12.29 14.80 7.97
N VAL A 230 -12.76 13.55 7.93
CA VAL A 230 -13.62 12.93 8.95
C VAL A 230 -13.09 11.54 9.28
N ASP A 231 -13.41 11.04 10.47
CA ASP A 231 -12.97 9.73 10.93
C ASP A 231 -14.12 8.70 10.83
N PRO A 232 -14.13 7.83 9.80
CA PRO A 232 -15.19 6.85 9.65
C PRO A 232 -15.12 5.73 10.69
N SER A 233 -14.05 5.61 11.47
CA SER A 233 -13.98 4.63 12.56
C SER A 233 -14.88 5.01 13.74
N LYS A 234 -15.17 6.31 13.90
CA LYS A 234 -16.07 6.84 14.95
C LYS A 234 -17.53 6.83 14.54
N GLN A 235 -17.82 6.78 13.25
CA GLN A 235 -19.16 6.87 12.66
C GLN A 235 -19.42 5.63 11.79
N LEU A 236 -19.64 4.48 12.45
CA LEU A 236 -19.79 3.19 11.76
C LEU A 236 -21.09 3.09 10.95
N ASP A 237 -22.13 3.82 11.34
CA ASP A 237 -23.46 3.75 10.72
C ASP A 237 -23.62 4.67 9.50
N HIS A 238 -22.67 5.58 9.26
CA HIS A 238 -22.72 6.52 8.15
C HIS A 238 -21.99 6.00 6.91
N PRO A 239 -22.48 6.30 5.69
CA PRO A 239 -21.76 5.95 4.47
C PRO A 239 -20.43 6.70 4.41
N LEU A 240 -19.43 6.07 3.80
CA LEU A 240 -18.13 6.70 3.61
C LEU A 240 -18.25 7.96 2.72
N PRO A 241 -17.53 9.06 3.04
CA PRO A 241 -17.51 10.25 2.20
C PRO A 241 -17.05 9.93 0.79
N THR A 242 -17.73 10.46 -0.22
CA THR A 242 -17.42 10.24 -1.64
C THR A 242 -16.83 11.47 -2.34
N ALA A 243 -16.61 12.58 -1.60
CA ALA A 243 -16.02 13.80 -2.13
C ALA A 243 -14.65 13.59 -2.79
N HIS A 244 -13.85 12.65 -2.25
CA HIS A 244 -12.55 12.27 -2.78
C HIS A 244 -12.49 10.76 -3.08
N PRO A 245 -13.01 10.29 -4.23
CA PRO A 245 -13.20 8.88 -4.53
C PRO A 245 -11.93 8.01 -4.37
N HIS A 246 -10.77 8.56 -4.75
CA HIS A 246 -9.48 7.88 -4.63
C HIS A 246 -9.07 7.61 -3.18
N VAL A 247 -9.41 8.53 -2.26
CA VAL A 247 -9.13 8.37 -0.83
C VAL A 247 -10.10 7.38 -0.22
N THR A 248 -11.39 7.47 -0.55
CA THR A 248 -12.42 6.52 -0.11
C THR A 248 -12.04 5.09 -0.51
N TYR A 249 -11.63 4.89 -1.77
CA TYR A 249 -11.10 3.61 -2.26
C TYR A 249 -9.87 3.13 -1.48
N ALA A 250 -8.94 4.02 -1.14
CA ALA A 250 -7.79 3.67 -0.32
C ALA A 250 -8.17 3.29 1.12
N TYR A 251 -9.16 3.97 1.70
CA TYR A 251 -9.70 3.66 3.01
C TYR A 251 -10.36 2.29 3.07
N MET A 252 -11.19 1.93 2.08
CA MET A 252 -11.79 0.60 2.00
C MET A 252 -10.73 -0.52 1.89
N LYS A 253 -9.65 -0.30 1.13
CA LYS A 253 -8.52 -1.25 1.11
C LYS A 253 -7.80 -1.37 2.45
N TYR A 254 -7.72 -0.27 3.20
CA TYR A 254 -7.20 -0.29 4.56
C TYR A 254 -8.12 -1.11 5.48
N MET A 255 -9.45 -0.88 5.43
CA MET A 255 -10.44 -1.62 6.22
C MET A 255 -10.36 -3.13 5.97
N TRP A 256 -10.19 -3.52 4.70
CA TRP A 256 -9.97 -4.92 4.33
C TRP A 256 -8.74 -5.53 5.00
N LYS A 257 -7.63 -4.79 5.06
CA LYS A 257 -6.39 -5.22 5.72
C LYS A 257 -6.48 -5.21 7.24
N SER A 258 -7.29 -4.33 7.83
CA SER A 258 -7.52 -4.24 9.27
C SER A 258 -8.59 -5.23 9.77
N ALA A 259 -8.76 -6.37 9.10
CA ALA A 259 -9.70 -7.46 9.42
C ALA A 259 -11.21 -7.13 9.35
N ARG A 260 -11.61 -5.92 8.96
CA ARG A 260 -13.02 -5.54 8.74
C ARG A 260 -13.48 -5.85 7.31
N LYS A 261 -13.31 -7.11 6.89
CA LYS A 261 -13.47 -7.52 5.49
C LYS A 261 -14.91 -7.42 4.97
N ILE A 262 -15.89 -7.80 5.78
CA ILE A 262 -17.31 -7.80 5.41
C ILE A 262 -17.78 -6.35 5.20
N ASP A 263 -17.53 -5.47 6.17
CA ASP A 263 -17.84 -4.04 6.07
C ASP A 263 -17.17 -3.40 4.86
N ALA A 264 -15.86 -3.66 4.66
CA ALA A 264 -15.12 -3.13 3.52
C ALA A 264 -15.73 -3.56 2.18
N PHE A 265 -16.18 -4.81 2.09
CA PHE A 265 -16.86 -5.33 0.91
C PHE A 265 -18.20 -4.65 0.67
N GLN A 266 -19.04 -4.52 1.70
CA GLN A 266 -20.34 -3.83 1.61
C GLN A 266 -20.19 -2.36 1.20
N HIS A 267 -19.26 -1.63 1.83
CA HIS A 267 -18.97 -0.25 1.44
C HIS A 267 -18.48 -0.15 0.00
N MET A 268 -17.67 -1.09 -0.48
CA MET A 268 -17.20 -1.10 -1.87
C MET A 268 -18.35 -1.32 -2.86
N GLN A 269 -19.33 -2.17 -2.53
CA GLN A 269 -20.52 -2.36 -3.37
C GLN A 269 -21.35 -1.07 -3.47
N HIS A 270 -21.64 -0.42 -2.34
CA HIS A 270 -22.35 0.86 -2.32
C HIS A 270 -21.58 1.97 -3.04
N PHE A 271 -20.26 2.02 -2.86
CA PHE A 271 -19.40 3.01 -3.48
C PHE A 271 -19.43 2.93 -5.02
N VAL A 272 -19.34 1.72 -5.58
CA VAL A 272 -19.39 1.52 -7.03
C VAL A 272 -20.75 1.90 -7.61
N GLN A 273 -21.85 1.59 -6.91
CA GLN A 273 -23.21 1.99 -7.33
C GLN A 273 -23.34 3.53 -7.37
N GLY A 274 -22.87 4.23 -6.34
CA GLY A 274 -22.88 5.69 -6.31
C GLY A 274 -22.00 6.32 -7.40
N MET A 275 -20.80 5.77 -7.62
CA MET A 275 -19.90 6.22 -8.70
C MET A 275 -20.52 6.03 -10.09
N GLN A 276 -21.25 4.94 -10.32
CA GLN A 276 -21.89 4.68 -11.61
C GLN A 276 -23.01 5.70 -11.89
N GLN A 277 -23.80 6.05 -10.87
CA GLN A 277 -24.81 7.11 -10.97
C GLN A 277 -24.15 8.47 -11.23
N GLN A 278 -23.07 8.79 -10.50
CA GLN A 278 -22.31 10.02 -10.72
C GLN A 278 -21.73 10.10 -12.14
N ALA A 279 -21.19 8.98 -12.66
CA ALA A 279 -20.68 8.90 -14.02
C ALA A 279 -21.76 9.10 -15.09
N GLN A 280 -23.00 8.64 -14.83
CA GLN A 280 -24.15 8.82 -15.71
C GLN A 280 -24.65 10.27 -15.71
N HIS A 281 -24.71 10.92 -14.55
CA HIS A 281 -25.12 12.33 -14.45
C HIS A 281 -24.04 13.30 -14.96
N ALA A 282 -22.76 12.94 -14.85
CA ALA A 282 -21.64 13.73 -15.38
C ALA A 282 -21.55 13.73 -16.92
N ILE A 283 -22.35 12.92 -17.63
CA ILE A 283 -22.40 12.89 -19.11
C ILE A 283 -22.78 14.26 -19.71
N ALA A 284 -23.40 15.14 -18.94
CA ALA A 284 -23.80 16.48 -19.38
C ALA A 284 -22.68 17.55 -19.30
N ALA A 285 -21.52 17.26 -18.68
CA ALA A 285 -20.44 18.24 -18.49
C ALA A 285 -19.21 17.90 -19.36
N GLU A 286 -18.51 18.93 -19.86
CA GLU A 286 -17.35 18.84 -20.78
C GLU A 286 -16.08 18.15 -20.20
N ASP A 287 -16.14 17.57 -19.00
CA ASP A 287 -14.97 17.03 -18.30
C ASP A 287 -14.69 15.56 -18.64
N GLN A 288 -14.28 15.34 -19.90
CA GLN A 288 -13.95 14.01 -20.42
C GLN A 288 -12.76 13.39 -19.69
N GLN A 289 -11.83 14.19 -19.15
CA GLN A 289 -10.67 13.69 -18.40
C GLN A 289 -11.08 13.14 -17.04
N HIS A 290 -11.88 13.90 -16.27
CA HIS A 290 -12.40 13.44 -14.99
C HIS A 290 -13.21 12.14 -15.15
N LYS A 291 -14.03 12.05 -16.20
CA LYS A 291 -14.78 10.83 -16.54
C LYS A 291 -13.88 9.62 -16.79
N GLN A 292 -12.78 9.79 -17.53
CA GLN A 292 -11.83 8.72 -17.78
C GLN A 292 -11.13 8.25 -16.50
N GLU A 293 -10.76 9.17 -15.62
CA GLU A 293 -10.17 8.84 -14.31
C GLU A 293 -11.17 8.08 -13.42
N LEU A 294 -12.43 8.50 -13.42
CA LEU A 294 -13.50 7.85 -12.69
C LEU A 294 -13.71 6.39 -13.18
N HIS A 295 -13.76 6.17 -14.50
CA HIS A 295 -13.85 4.82 -15.05
C HIS A 295 -12.64 3.94 -14.70
N LYS A 296 -11.42 4.48 -14.76
CA LYS A 296 -10.21 3.76 -14.30
C LYS A 296 -10.30 3.38 -12.82
N LEU A 297 -10.87 4.24 -11.98
CA LEU A 297 -11.10 3.93 -10.57
C LEU A 297 -12.18 2.86 -10.39
N MET A 298 -13.30 2.94 -11.13
CA MET A 298 -14.35 1.92 -11.12
C MET A 298 -13.81 0.55 -11.51
N ALA A 299 -13.00 0.46 -12.57
CA ALA A 299 -12.35 -0.79 -12.97
C ALA A 299 -11.55 -1.41 -11.80
N ARG A 300 -10.77 -0.58 -11.10
CA ARG A 300 -10.01 -1.02 -9.92
C ARG A 300 -10.90 -1.48 -8.77
N CYS A 301 -12.05 -0.84 -8.55
CA CYS A 301 -13.01 -1.23 -7.53
C CYS A 301 -13.66 -2.58 -7.87
N PHE A 302 -14.10 -2.77 -9.11
CA PHE A 302 -14.66 -4.04 -9.57
C PHE A 302 -13.66 -5.19 -9.51
N LEU A 303 -12.40 -4.97 -9.88
CA LEU A 303 -11.35 -5.96 -9.69
C LEU A 303 -11.23 -6.36 -8.20
N LYS A 304 -11.25 -5.38 -7.29
CA LYS A 304 -11.19 -5.67 -5.85
C LYS A 304 -12.42 -6.38 -5.33
N LEU A 305 -13.63 -6.04 -5.81
CA LEU A 305 -14.85 -6.74 -5.44
C LEU A 305 -14.78 -8.23 -5.82
N GLY A 306 -14.30 -8.57 -7.01
CA GLY A 306 -14.10 -9.96 -7.42
C GLY A 306 -13.09 -10.69 -6.53
N GLU A 307 -11.91 -10.11 -6.31
CA GLU A 307 -10.87 -10.70 -5.45
C GLU A 307 -11.38 -10.91 -4.00
N TRP A 308 -12.13 -9.94 -3.47
CA TRP A 308 -12.66 -9.97 -2.11
C TRP A 308 -13.80 -10.98 -1.96
N GLN A 309 -14.69 -11.06 -2.95
CA GLN A 309 -15.76 -12.06 -2.98
C GLN A 309 -15.19 -13.48 -2.92
N LEU A 310 -14.16 -13.76 -3.73
CA LEU A 310 -13.45 -15.04 -3.70
C LEU A 310 -12.78 -15.30 -2.35
N SER A 311 -12.15 -14.29 -1.75
CA SER A 311 -11.53 -14.43 -0.43
C SER A 311 -12.52 -14.67 0.70
N LEU A 312 -13.79 -14.27 0.57
CA LEU A 312 -14.82 -14.44 1.60
C LEU A 312 -15.58 -15.76 1.45
N GLN A 313 -15.92 -16.15 0.22
CA GLN A 313 -16.87 -17.25 -0.05
C GLN A 313 -16.25 -18.42 -0.82
N GLY A 314 -15.02 -18.27 -1.32
CA GLY A 314 -14.37 -19.25 -2.17
C GLY A 314 -15.02 -19.38 -3.56
N ILE A 315 -14.55 -20.37 -4.32
CA ILE A 315 -15.08 -20.72 -5.64
C ILE A 315 -16.23 -21.71 -5.44
N ASN A 316 -17.44 -21.33 -5.85
CA ASN A 316 -18.63 -22.15 -5.83
C ASN A 316 -19.60 -21.73 -6.94
N GLU A 317 -20.65 -22.52 -7.21
CA GLU A 317 -21.60 -22.26 -8.30
C GLU A 317 -22.31 -20.90 -8.20
N SER A 318 -22.47 -20.34 -7.00
CA SER A 318 -23.14 -19.06 -6.78
C SER A 318 -22.21 -17.84 -6.87
N THR A 319 -20.91 -18.03 -6.58
CA THR A 319 -19.90 -16.97 -6.60
C THR A 319 -19.31 -16.77 -7.98
N ILE A 320 -19.11 -17.85 -8.75
CA ILE A 320 -18.51 -17.80 -10.09
C ILE A 320 -19.22 -16.76 -10.99
N PRO A 321 -20.57 -16.77 -11.15
CA PRO A 321 -21.24 -15.81 -12.03
C PRO A 321 -21.08 -14.36 -11.56
N LYS A 322 -21.12 -14.12 -10.24
CA LYS A 322 -21.00 -12.78 -9.65
C LYS A 322 -19.58 -12.22 -9.82
N VAL A 323 -18.56 -13.04 -9.59
CA VAL A 323 -17.16 -12.62 -9.74
C VAL A 323 -16.84 -12.37 -11.21
N LEU A 324 -17.31 -13.23 -12.12
CA LEU A 324 -17.19 -13.02 -13.56
C LEU A 324 -17.88 -11.73 -14.01
N GLN A 325 -19.06 -11.42 -13.45
CA GLN A 325 -19.73 -10.16 -13.71
C GLN A 325 -18.85 -8.98 -13.27
N TYR A 326 -18.30 -8.99 -12.06
CA TYR A 326 -17.40 -7.91 -11.60
C TYR A 326 -16.16 -7.77 -12.50
N TYR A 327 -15.51 -8.86 -12.86
CA TYR A 327 -14.34 -8.81 -13.75
C TYR A 327 -14.70 -8.35 -15.17
N SER A 328 -15.88 -8.68 -15.71
CA SER A 328 -16.39 -8.13 -16.97
C SER A 328 -16.56 -6.61 -16.89
N HIS A 329 -17.20 -6.11 -15.83
CA HIS A 329 -17.35 -4.66 -15.64
C HIS A 329 -15.98 -3.97 -15.51
N SER A 330 -15.01 -4.64 -14.90
CA SER A 330 -13.63 -4.14 -14.81
C SER A 330 -12.98 -3.99 -16.19
N THR A 331 -13.11 -4.98 -17.09
CA THR A 331 -12.56 -4.93 -18.45
C THR A 331 -13.29 -3.92 -19.35
N GLU A 332 -14.59 -3.71 -19.13
CA GLU A 332 -15.39 -2.73 -19.85
C GLU A 332 -15.01 -1.28 -19.50
N HIS A 333 -14.75 -1.00 -18.21
CA HIS A 333 -14.36 0.32 -17.74
C HIS A 333 -12.90 0.70 -18.05
N ASP A 334 -11.97 -0.26 -18.03
CA ASP A 334 -10.58 -0.04 -18.44
C ASP A 334 -10.09 -1.12 -19.41
N ARG A 335 -10.35 -0.87 -20.70
CA ARG A 335 -10.04 -1.82 -21.79
C ARG A 335 -8.55 -2.05 -22.00
N ASN A 336 -7.69 -1.13 -21.56
CA ASN A 336 -6.24 -1.22 -21.77
C ASN A 336 -5.50 -1.78 -20.54
N TRP A 337 -6.24 -2.22 -19.53
CA TRP A 337 -5.64 -2.68 -18.28
C TRP A 337 -5.42 -4.19 -18.24
N TYR A 338 -4.16 -4.60 -18.35
CA TYR A 338 -3.71 -5.99 -18.28
C TYR A 338 -4.36 -6.79 -17.15
N LYS A 339 -4.37 -6.24 -15.91
CA LYS A 339 -4.81 -7.00 -14.73
C LYS A 339 -6.29 -7.35 -14.76
N ALA A 340 -7.14 -6.49 -15.34
CA ALA A 340 -8.55 -6.78 -15.49
C ALA A 340 -8.78 -7.96 -16.42
N TRP A 341 -8.16 -7.92 -17.61
CA TRP A 341 -8.25 -9.00 -18.59
C TRP A 341 -7.68 -10.31 -18.07
N HIS A 342 -6.53 -10.25 -17.40
CA HIS A 342 -5.91 -11.43 -16.82
C HIS A 342 -6.78 -12.04 -15.71
N ALA A 343 -7.29 -11.25 -14.76
CA ALA A 343 -8.16 -11.77 -13.71
C ALA A 343 -9.47 -12.36 -14.26
N TRP A 344 -10.06 -11.72 -15.28
CA TRP A 344 -11.23 -12.25 -15.97
C TRP A 344 -10.93 -13.58 -16.67
N ALA A 345 -9.79 -13.69 -17.34
CA ALA A 345 -9.36 -14.92 -18.02
C ALA A 345 -9.14 -16.08 -17.04
N VAL A 346 -8.37 -15.81 -15.97
CA VAL A 346 -8.07 -16.80 -14.92
C VAL A 346 -9.34 -17.27 -14.25
N MET A 347 -10.29 -16.39 -13.92
CA MET A 347 -11.56 -16.79 -13.30
C MET A 347 -12.41 -17.66 -14.23
N ASN A 348 -12.45 -17.36 -15.53
CA ASN A 348 -13.16 -18.22 -16.49
C ASN A 348 -12.49 -19.60 -16.59
N PHE A 349 -11.16 -19.65 -16.59
CA PHE A 349 -10.42 -20.90 -16.58
C PHE A 349 -10.65 -21.71 -15.29
N GLU A 350 -10.61 -21.06 -14.12
CA GLU A 350 -10.94 -21.68 -12.83
C GLU A 350 -12.38 -22.20 -12.80
N ALA A 351 -13.33 -21.51 -13.42
CA ALA A 351 -14.70 -21.99 -13.57
C ALA A 351 -14.76 -23.29 -14.40
N VAL A 352 -14.04 -23.37 -15.52
CA VAL A 352 -13.91 -24.61 -16.32
C VAL A 352 -13.37 -25.75 -15.46
N LEU A 353 -12.29 -25.51 -14.70
CA LEU A 353 -11.72 -26.52 -13.80
C LEU A 353 -12.71 -26.96 -12.72
N HIS A 354 -13.41 -26.01 -12.09
CA HIS A 354 -14.39 -26.30 -11.06
C HIS A 354 -15.50 -27.23 -11.58
N TYR A 355 -16.12 -26.90 -12.71
CA TYR A 355 -17.18 -27.73 -13.29
C TYR A 355 -16.67 -29.09 -13.79
N LYS A 356 -15.42 -29.16 -14.28
CA LYS A 356 -14.78 -30.43 -14.65
C LYS A 356 -14.57 -31.35 -13.43
N HIS A 357 -14.03 -30.81 -12.34
CA HIS A 357 -13.78 -31.58 -11.10
C HIS A 357 -15.08 -32.01 -10.41
N GLN A 358 -16.07 -31.13 -10.36
CA GLN A 358 -17.38 -31.44 -9.81
C GLN A 358 -18.08 -32.57 -10.59
N ASN A 359 -17.87 -32.64 -11.91
CA ASN A 359 -18.40 -33.72 -12.71
C ASN A 359 -17.65 -35.05 -12.48
N ALA A 360 -16.31 -35.04 -12.41
CA ALA A 360 -15.54 -36.24 -12.10
C ALA A 360 -15.96 -36.87 -10.75
N GLY A 361 -16.21 -36.06 -9.73
CA GLY A 361 -16.74 -36.54 -8.45
C GLY A 361 -18.17 -37.09 -8.53
N ARG A 362 -19.04 -36.51 -9.38
CA ARG A 362 -20.39 -37.03 -9.63
C ARG A 362 -20.37 -38.37 -10.35
N ASP A 363 -19.45 -38.57 -11.30
CA ASP A 363 -19.32 -39.83 -12.04
C ASP A 363 -18.74 -40.95 -11.14
N GLU A 364 -17.83 -40.65 -10.21
CA GLU A 364 -17.36 -41.60 -9.18
C GLU A 364 -18.49 -42.02 -8.22
N LEU A 365 -19.30 -41.08 -7.74
CA LEU A 365 -20.47 -41.36 -6.88
C LEU A 365 -21.54 -42.19 -7.62
N ARG A 366 -21.72 -41.97 -8.93
CA ARG A 366 -22.58 -42.81 -9.79
C ARG A 366 -22.03 -44.22 -9.96
N HIS A 367 -20.72 -44.39 -10.13
CA HIS A 367 -20.10 -45.70 -10.26
C HIS A 367 -20.12 -46.52 -8.96
N ILE A 368 -19.96 -45.88 -7.80
CA ILE A 368 -20.09 -46.56 -6.49
C ILE A 368 -21.55 -46.97 -6.23
N GLY A 369 -22.52 -46.14 -6.60
CA GLY A 369 -23.95 -46.48 -6.53
C GLY A 369 -24.37 -47.61 -7.48
N ALA A 370 -23.73 -47.71 -8.65
CA ALA A 370 -23.98 -48.79 -9.62
C ALA A 370 -23.31 -50.12 -9.24
N ALA A 371 -22.17 -50.10 -8.53
CA ALA A 371 -21.45 -51.30 -8.12
C ALA A 371 -22.14 -52.08 -6.97
N SER A 372 -23.08 -51.48 -6.23
CA SER A 372 -23.90 -52.19 -5.23
C SER A 372 -25.16 -52.86 -5.80
N GLY A 373 -25.43 -52.73 -7.10
CA GLY A 373 -26.69 -53.19 -7.72
C GLY A 373 -26.67 -54.57 -8.37
N ASN A 374 -25.51 -55.13 -8.73
CA ASN A 374 -25.45 -56.38 -9.50
C ASN A 374 -24.42 -57.35 -8.91
N SER A 375 -24.88 -58.22 -8.02
CA SER A 375 -24.16 -59.45 -7.65
C SER A 375 -25.09 -60.64 -7.84
N GLU A 376 -25.22 -61.12 -9.08
CA GLU A 376 -25.61 -62.50 -9.36
C GLU A 376 -24.81 -63.06 -10.55
N ALA A 377 -24.20 -64.21 -10.27
CA ALA A 377 -23.92 -65.33 -11.17
C ALA A 377 -22.69 -65.30 -12.12
N SER A 378 -21.69 -66.09 -11.70
CA SER A 378 -21.17 -67.28 -12.41
C SER A 378 -19.73 -67.29 -12.94
N ASN A 379 -18.88 -67.87 -12.09
CA ASN A 379 -17.75 -68.80 -12.26
C ASN A 379 -17.28 -69.29 -13.65
N SER A 380 -15.95 -69.50 -13.73
CA SER A 380 -15.20 -70.69 -14.20
C SER A 380 -14.02 -70.28 -15.12
N ASP A 381 -12.78 -70.22 -14.59
CA ASP A 381 -11.67 -71.22 -14.69
C ASP A 381 -10.97 -71.26 -16.06
N SER A 382 -9.72 -70.75 -16.18
CA SER A 382 -8.41 -71.48 -16.14
C SER A 382 -8.13 -72.33 -17.41
N GLU A 383 -6.94 -72.52 -17.98
CA GLU A 383 -5.53 -72.11 -17.82
C GLU A 383 -4.78 -72.61 -19.09
N ALA A 384 -3.60 -72.03 -19.38
CA ALA A 384 -2.40 -72.59 -20.05
C ALA A 384 -2.51 -73.24 -21.47
N ASP A 385 -1.51 -73.32 -22.36
CA ASP A 385 -0.04 -73.20 -22.32
C ASP A 385 0.52 -73.12 -23.77
N SER A 386 1.78 -72.71 -23.91
CA SER A 386 2.81 -73.13 -24.89
C SER A 386 3.44 -72.07 -25.80
N ALA A 387 4.75 -71.91 -25.57
CA ALA A 387 5.79 -71.16 -26.28
C ALA A 387 6.07 -71.74 -27.71
N GLU A 388 6.75 -71.10 -28.68
CA GLU A 388 8.10 -70.51 -28.70
C GLU A 388 8.34 -69.66 -29.98
N HIS A 389 9.46 -68.92 -29.97
CA HIS A 389 10.24 -68.32 -31.07
C HIS A 389 9.96 -66.87 -31.56
N SER A 390 10.85 -65.96 -31.11
CA SER A 390 11.20 -64.61 -31.63
C SER A 390 12.33 -64.70 -32.69
N PRO A 391 12.76 -63.63 -33.44
CA PRO A 391 12.65 -62.16 -33.20
C PRO A 391 12.12 -61.30 -34.39
N VAL A 392 11.28 -60.25 -34.20
CA VAL A 392 11.56 -58.80 -33.91
C VAL A 392 12.31 -58.05 -35.04
N PRO A 393 11.97 -56.79 -35.43
CA PRO A 393 10.66 -56.12 -35.52
C PRO A 393 10.48 -55.23 -36.79
N SER A 394 9.24 -54.92 -37.17
CA SER A 394 8.87 -53.67 -37.88
C SER A 394 7.35 -53.54 -37.88
N PRO A 395 6.72 -52.69 -37.04
CA PRO A 395 5.29 -52.49 -37.11
C PRO A 395 4.98 -51.35 -38.08
N GLY A 396 4.55 -51.74 -39.28
CA GLY A 396 3.63 -50.95 -40.08
C GLY A 396 2.38 -50.61 -39.26
N GLN A 397 1.90 -49.39 -39.47
CA GLN A 397 0.78 -48.76 -38.80
C GLN A 397 -0.46 -49.66 -38.81
N LYS A 398 -0.75 -50.30 -37.66
CA LYS A 398 -2.06 -50.89 -37.39
C LYS A 398 -2.99 -49.77 -36.94
N LYS A 399 -4.13 -49.66 -37.63
CA LYS A 399 -5.33 -48.94 -37.22
C LYS A 399 -5.65 -49.26 -35.75
N GLY A 400 -5.33 -48.32 -34.86
CA GLY A 400 -5.83 -48.29 -33.50
C GLY A 400 -7.23 -47.69 -33.51
N ASN A 401 -8.18 -48.38 -32.88
CA ASN A 401 -9.52 -47.87 -32.62
C ASN A 401 -9.45 -46.54 -31.87
N GLU A 402 -9.58 -45.41 -32.57
CA GLU A 402 -9.87 -44.09 -31.99
C GLU A 402 -11.35 -43.94 -31.57
N HIS A 403 -12.16 -44.98 -31.70
CA HIS A 403 -13.62 -44.89 -31.50
C HIS A 403 -14.09 -45.18 -30.04
N LEU A 404 -13.21 -45.15 -29.05
CA LEU A 404 -13.58 -45.47 -27.65
C LEU A 404 -13.28 -44.37 -26.62
N LEU A 405 -12.97 -43.14 -27.06
CA LEU A 405 -12.75 -42.00 -26.17
C LEU A 405 -13.81 -40.89 -26.24
N CYS A 406 -14.79 -40.99 -27.13
CA CYS A 406 -15.99 -40.14 -27.05
C CYS A 406 -17.08 -40.87 -26.26
N SER A 407 -16.88 -41.00 -24.95
CA SER A 407 -18.04 -41.02 -24.06
C SER A 407 -18.70 -39.65 -24.21
N GLU A 408 -19.90 -39.63 -24.80
CA GLU A 408 -20.65 -38.41 -25.05
C GLU A 408 -20.84 -37.65 -23.73
N LEU A 409 -20.10 -36.53 -23.57
CA LEU A 409 -20.36 -35.59 -22.50
C LEU A 409 -21.83 -35.15 -22.60
N PRO A 410 -22.63 -35.24 -21.53
CA PRO A 410 -24.00 -34.73 -21.50
C PRO A 410 -24.06 -33.32 -22.13
N GLN A 411 -25.00 -33.07 -23.05
CA GLN A 411 -25.05 -31.85 -23.87
C GLN A 411 -25.01 -30.55 -23.04
N ASP A 412 -25.53 -30.55 -21.81
CA ASP A 412 -25.51 -29.39 -20.91
C ASP A 412 -24.11 -29.08 -20.35
N ILE A 413 -23.24 -30.09 -20.27
CA ILE A 413 -21.86 -29.96 -19.80
C ILE A 413 -20.98 -29.37 -20.90
N SER A 414 -21.16 -29.82 -22.15
CA SER A 414 -20.46 -29.22 -23.29
C SER A 414 -20.80 -27.73 -23.42
N LYS A 415 -22.08 -27.36 -23.24
CA LYS A 415 -22.51 -25.96 -23.22
C LYS A 415 -21.90 -25.16 -22.08
N THR A 416 -21.86 -25.72 -20.86
CA THR A 416 -21.29 -25.05 -19.68
C THR A 416 -19.77 -24.89 -19.79
N LEU A 417 -19.05 -25.89 -20.31
CA LEU A 417 -17.61 -25.81 -20.54
C LEU A 417 -17.29 -24.80 -21.66
N LEU A 418 -18.05 -24.82 -22.76
CA LEU A 418 -17.90 -23.85 -23.84
C LEU A 418 -18.18 -22.41 -23.38
N LEU A 419 -19.16 -22.22 -22.48
CA LEU A 419 -19.55 -20.93 -21.93
C LEU A 419 -18.37 -20.19 -21.27
N TYR A 420 -17.49 -20.91 -20.58
CA TYR A 420 -16.34 -20.31 -19.88
C TYR A 420 -15.03 -20.43 -20.66
N THR A 421 -14.86 -21.46 -21.49
CA THR A 421 -13.61 -21.70 -22.23
C THR A 421 -13.31 -20.59 -23.25
N VAL A 422 -14.31 -20.18 -24.04
CA VAL A 422 -14.12 -19.14 -25.06
C VAL A 422 -13.75 -17.78 -24.41
N PRO A 423 -14.48 -17.28 -23.40
CA PRO A 423 -14.07 -16.09 -22.65
C PRO A 423 -12.68 -16.19 -22.03
N ALA A 424 -12.30 -17.34 -21.47
CA ALA A 424 -10.96 -17.53 -20.90
C ALA A 424 -9.86 -17.27 -21.93
N VAL A 425 -9.94 -17.92 -23.10
CA VAL A 425 -8.95 -17.77 -24.18
C VAL A 425 -8.92 -16.34 -24.72
N GLN A 426 -10.08 -15.72 -24.92
CA GLN A 426 -10.15 -14.32 -25.36
C GLN A 426 -9.51 -13.36 -24.35
N GLY A 427 -9.79 -13.56 -23.06
CA GLY A 427 -9.21 -12.78 -21.97
C GLY A 427 -7.70 -12.93 -21.90
N PHE A 428 -7.19 -14.16 -22.02
CA PHE A 428 -5.75 -14.41 -22.05
C PHE A 428 -5.10 -13.70 -23.23
N PHE A 429 -5.63 -13.87 -24.45
CA PHE A 429 -5.09 -13.21 -25.65
C PHE A 429 -5.04 -11.68 -25.50
N ARG A 430 -6.11 -11.07 -24.97
CA ARG A 430 -6.14 -9.64 -24.66
C ARG A 430 -5.11 -9.25 -23.60
N SER A 431 -5.00 -10.02 -22.53
CA SER A 431 -4.01 -9.74 -21.49
C SER A 431 -2.57 -9.84 -22.02
N ILE A 432 -2.26 -10.83 -22.87
CA ILE A 432 -0.94 -10.95 -23.53
C ILE A 432 -0.67 -9.71 -24.37
N SER A 433 -1.64 -9.30 -25.21
CA SER A 433 -1.49 -8.14 -26.11
C SER A 433 -1.23 -6.83 -25.36
N LEU A 434 -1.70 -6.74 -24.11
CA LEU A 434 -1.54 -5.57 -23.25
C LEU A 434 -0.31 -5.66 -22.34
N SER A 435 0.34 -6.82 -22.25
CA SER A 435 1.51 -7.00 -21.39
C SER A 435 2.75 -6.37 -22.02
N ARG A 436 3.40 -5.44 -21.30
CA ARG A 436 4.71 -4.88 -21.67
C ARG A 436 5.77 -5.58 -20.80
N GLY A 437 6.50 -6.55 -21.37
CA GLY A 437 7.56 -7.31 -20.68
C GLY A 437 7.11 -8.64 -20.05
N ASN A 438 8.05 -9.33 -19.38
CA ASN A 438 8.14 -10.75 -18.92
C ASN A 438 6.90 -11.53 -18.38
N ASN A 439 5.68 -11.04 -18.46
CA ASN A 439 4.46 -11.76 -18.04
C ASN A 439 4.00 -12.86 -19.02
N LEU A 440 4.76 -13.17 -20.07
CA LEU A 440 4.43 -14.24 -21.02
C LEU A 440 4.39 -15.62 -20.33
N GLN A 441 5.19 -15.86 -19.30
CA GLN A 441 5.22 -17.17 -18.62
C GLN A 441 3.93 -17.48 -17.85
N ASP A 442 3.38 -16.53 -17.10
CA ASP A 442 2.11 -16.70 -16.37
C ASP A 442 0.88 -16.70 -17.30
N THR A 443 1.05 -16.25 -18.55
CA THR A 443 -0.05 -16.17 -19.52
C THR A 443 -0.03 -17.32 -20.54
N LEU A 444 1.06 -18.07 -20.64
CA LEU A 444 1.22 -19.24 -21.52
C LEU A 444 1.06 -20.59 -20.79
N ARG A 445 1.18 -20.62 -19.46
CA ARG A 445 0.83 -21.78 -18.63
C ARG A 445 -0.68 -21.83 -18.43
#